data_AF-A0A523GSQ2-F1
#
_entry.id   AF-A0A523GSQ2-F1
#
_cell.length_a   1.000
_cell.length_b   1.000
_cell.length_c   1.000
_cell.angle_alpha   90.00
_cell.angle_beta   90.00
_cell.angle_gamma   90.00
#
_symmetry.space_group_name_H-M   'P 1'
#
loop_
_entity.id
_entity.type
_entity.pdbx_description
1 polymer ?
#
loop_
_entity_poly.entity_id
_entity_poly.type
_entity_poly.pdbx_seq_one_letter_code
_entity_poly.pdbx_strand_id
1 'polypeptide(L)'
;MQTKYLLRLLIFLVVLTTNVAVAQQFGNTGAIQGIDQLFNDQQFGKTGAVQAIDQQSDNTEATQAIDHIVAVVNGECITRQELDEIIKISINQLQKQGIQPPANDVLESQLLEREILTRVQLQLAGEIGMTVSDTELERAVNRIADRNKMTKEEFSSVLERDGISYDKFRGEIRKEMLLVRLKDREVIKKIKISEGEVDNFLHTQENSSGSADEYHLSHIMVRIPDQASVAKIESRHQRAETALAKLKNGDDFAQVAAEFSDAADALQGGRLGWRPATQLPAKFTEILKSMKPGELTPIIQSPSGLHILKLLERRGGKEDTVVLIDQSHARHILIKAGEITSETEARSRIIRLKERLDNGADFEELAQLHSEDPSASQGGDLGWVSPGDTVAEFEQTMNKLQIGLVSEPVQTTFGWHLIQVIERRTKDVSTEQQRREASKAIRARKSDAAFQEWLQQLRDRAYVEYRSEED
;
A
#
# COMPACT_ATOMS: atom_id res chain seq x y z
N MET A 1 31.49 -6.18 -11.25
CA MET A 1 31.36 -6.38 -9.78
C MET A 1 30.93 -5.11 -9.00
N GLN A 2 30.14 -4.18 -9.59
CA GLN A 2 28.96 -3.59 -8.91
C GLN A 2 27.70 -4.35 -9.37
N THR A 3 27.75 -5.68 -9.29
CA THR A 3 26.56 -6.52 -9.33
C THR A 3 25.48 -5.91 -8.45
N LYS A 4 24.22 -5.99 -8.87
CA LYS A 4 22.99 -5.91 -8.06
C LYS A 4 22.15 -4.63 -8.20
N TYR A 5 22.66 -3.39 -8.17
CA TYR A 5 21.83 -2.24 -7.72
C TYR A 5 21.06 -1.38 -8.73
N LEU A 6 20.92 -1.84 -9.98
CA LEU A 6 19.67 -1.67 -10.74
C LEU A 6 18.47 -2.37 -10.03
N LEU A 7 18.73 -3.03 -8.89
CA LEU A 7 17.86 -3.17 -7.71
C LEU A 7 17.11 -1.88 -7.34
N ARG A 8 17.63 -0.68 -7.62
CA ARG A 8 16.99 0.57 -7.20
C ARG A 8 15.80 0.99 -8.06
N LEU A 9 15.77 0.60 -9.33
CA LEU A 9 14.54 0.66 -10.15
C LEU A 9 13.58 -0.51 -9.83
N LEU A 10 14.14 -1.64 -9.39
CA LEU A 10 13.42 -2.75 -8.74
C LEU A 10 12.74 -2.30 -7.42
N ILE A 11 13.24 -1.24 -6.77
CA ILE A 11 12.62 -0.50 -5.65
C ILE A 11 11.65 0.57 -6.16
N PHE A 12 11.85 1.09 -7.37
CA PHE A 12 10.90 2.03 -7.93
C PHE A 12 9.59 1.30 -8.11
N LEU A 13 9.46 0.24 -8.92
CA LEU A 13 8.25 -0.61 -9.06
C LEU A 13 7.90 -1.58 -7.90
N VAL A 14 8.34 -1.26 -6.69
CA VAL A 14 7.45 -1.29 -5.49
C VAL A 14 6.35 -0.19 -5.60
N VAL A 15 6.42 0.63 -6.67
CA VAL A 15 5.72 1.88 -6.98
C VAL A 15 4.21 1.75 -7.12
N LEU A 16 3.63 0.56 -7.17
CA LEU A 16 2.18 0.41 -6.89
C LEU A 16 1.84 -0.59 -5.81
N THR A 17 2.66 -1.61 -5.64
CA THR A 17 2.32 -2.79 -4.84
C THR A 17 2.34 -2.48 -3.33
N THR A 18 3.08 -1.48 -2.85
CA THR A 18 2.84 -0.89 -1.51
C THR A 18 1.88 0.30 -1.52
N ASN A 19 1.74 1.04 -2.61
CA ASN A 19 0.92 2.27 -2.62
C ASN A 19 -0.59 2.00 -2.45
N VAL A 20 -1.05 0.76 -2.71
CA VAL A 20 -2.38 0.30 -2.29
C VAL A 20 -2.36 -0.41 -0.92
N ALA A 21 -1.26 -1.06 -0.53
CA ALA A 21 -1.15 -1.71 0.77
C ALA A 21 -1.17 -0.72 1.96
N VAL A 22 -0.66 0.52 1.78
CA VAL A 22 -0.53 1.53 2.85
C VAL A 22 -1.67 2.56 2.90
N ALA A 23 -2.37 2.85 1.79
CA ALA A 23 -3.63 3.62 1.82
C ALA A 23 -4.71 2.94 2.69
N GLN A 24 -4.57 1.62 2.89
CA GLN A 24 -5.47 0.79 3.69
C GLN A 24 -5.18 0.79 5.20
N GLN A 25 -4.12 1.42 5.72
CA GLN A 25 -3.83 1.40 7.18
C GLN A 25 -4.36 2.62 7.97
N PHE A 26 -4.64 3.77 7.35
CA PHE A 26 -5.03 4.99 8.07
C PHE A 26 -6.18 5.72 7.36
N GLY A 27 -7.22 6.07 8.13
CA GLY A 27 -8.43 6.70 7.63
C GLY A 27 -8.17 7.95 6.80
N ASN A 28 -8.50 7.86 5.50
CA ASN A 28 -8.81 8.92 4.55
C ASN A 28 -8.34 10.35 4.90
N THR A 29 -7.18 10.77 4.38
CA THR A 29 -6.92 12.21 4.17
C THR A 29 -6.02 12.43 2.96
N GLY A 30 -6.61 12.86 1.84
CA GLY A 30 -5.89 13.49 0.71
C GLY A 30 -4.95 12.58 -0.09
N ALA A 31 -4.95 12.71 -1.42
CA ALA A 31 -3.89 12.12 -2.22
C ALA A 31 -2.52 12.57 -1.67
N ILE A 32 -1.64 11.60 -1.34
CA ILE A 32 -0.29 11.77 -0.77
C ILE A 32 -0.26 11.84 0.77
N GLN A 33 -0.37 10.69 1.44
CA GLN A 33 0.32 10.36 2.71
C GLN A 33 0.15 8.86 2.97
N GLY A 34 1.26 8.12 3.12
CA GLY A 34 1.26 6.66 3.29
C GLY A 34 2.36 5.92 2.51
N ILE A 35 3.64 6.29 2.74
CA ILE A 35 4.81 5.65 2.12
C ILE A 35 5.80 5.15 3.22
N ASP A 36 5.45 5.24 4.52
CA ASP A 36 6.44 5.27 5.61
C ASP A 36 6.65 4.00 6.45
N GLN A 37 6.05 2.86 6.14
CA GLN A 37 6.37 1.61 6.86
C GLN A 37 6.59 0.47 5.88
N LEU A 38 7.85 -0.01 5.76
CA LEU A 38 8.22 -1.42 5.46
C LEU A 38 9.72 -1.71 5.20
N PHE A 39 10.68 -0.82 5.48
CA PHE A 39 12.10 -1.13 5.20
C PHE A 39 13.04 -0.79 6.36
N ASN A 40 13.14 -1.70 7.34
CA ASN A 40 14.11 -1.59 8.44
C ASN A 40 15.22 -2.65 8.42
N ASP A 41 15.49 -3.29 7.29
CA ASP A 41 16.70 -4.09 7.17
C ASP A 41 17.34 -3.88 5.79
N GLN A 42 18.66 -3.78 5.80
CA GLN A 42 19.59 -3.53 4.69
C GLN A 42 20.14 -2.10 4.58
N GLN A 43 21.07 -1.80 5.48
CA GLN A 43 22.13 -0.83 5.25
C GLN A 43 23.15 -1.39 4.24
N PHE A 44 23.56 -0.61 3.24
CA PHE A 44 24.70 -0.95 2.38
C PHE A 44 25.73 0.18 2.36
N GLY A 45 26.94 -0.16 2.79
CA GLY A 45 28.10 0.71 2.91
C GLY A 45 28.85 0.95 1.60
N LYS A 46 29.74 1.95 1.66
CA LYS A 46 30.60 2.43 0.59
C LYS A 46 31.86 1.55 0.43
N THR A 47 32.11 1.04 -0.77
CA THR A 47 33.45 0.66 -1.29
C THR A 47 33.26 0.24 -2.76
N GLY A 48 34.13 0.46 -3.75
CA GLY A 48 35.44 1.08 -3.88
C GLY A 48 35.75 1.12 -5.39
N ALA A 49 36.72 1.94 -5.79
CA ALA A 49 37.13 2.13 -7.18
C ALA A 49 37.67 0.86 -7.84
N VAL A 50 37.34 0.63 -9.12
CA VAL A 50 38.10 -0.28 -10.00
C VAL A 50 38.16 0.27 -11.43
N GLN A 51 39.35 0.10 -12.01
CA GLN A 51 39.91 0.60 -13.26
C GLN A 51 39.19 0.15 -14.54
N ALA A 52 39.39 0.98 -15.58
CA ALA A 52 38.96 0.80 -16.95
C ALA A 52 39.63 -0.38 -17.65
N ILE A 53 38.88 -1.06 -18.51
CA ILE A 53 39.40 -1.96 -19.55
C ILE A 53 38.72 -1.54 -20.86
N ASP A 54 39.55 -1.08 -21.80
CA ASP A 54 39.19 -0.86 -23.21
C ASP A 54 38.83 -2.19 -23.89
N GLN A 55 37.68 -2.22 -24.56
CA GLN A 55 37.35 -3.23 -25.56
C GLN A 55 36.73 -2.51 -26.76
N GLN A 56 37.45 -2.55 -27.87
CA GLN A 56 37.07 -2.07 -29.20
C GLN A 56 35.72 -2.64 -29.64
N SER A 57 34.85 -1.74 -30.09
CA SER A 57 33.55 -2.03 -30.70
C SER A 57 33.74 -2.43 -32.17
N ASP A 58 33.42 -3.69 -32.50
CA ASP A 58 33.16 -4.10 -33.87
C ASP A 58 31.81 -3.53 -34.32
N ASN A 59 31.86 -2.63 -35.30
CA ASN A 59 30.72 -1.94 -35.85
C ASN A 59 30.10 -2.82 -36.95
N THR A 60 29.09 -3.62 -36.60
CA THR A 60 28.22 -4.27 -37.61
C THR A 60 26.98 -3.41 -37.77
N GLU A 61 26.83 -2.76 -38.93
CA GLU A 61 25.65 -1.96 -39.28
C GLU A 61 24.40 -2.83 -39.26
N ALA A 62 23.65 -2.77 -38.15
CA ALA A 62 22.33 -3.35 -38.04
C ALA A 62 21.35 -2.51 -38.88
N THR A 63 20.78 -3.12 -39.89
CA THR A 63 19.64 -2.60 -40.65
C THR A 63 18.52 -2.28 -39.65
N GLN A 64 18.16 -1.01 -39.48
CA GLN A 64 17.05 -0.62 -38.60
C GLN A 64 15.75 -1.18 -39.17
N ALA A 65 15.20 -2.20 -38.51
CA ALA A 65 13.85 -2.68 -38.78
C ALA A 65 12.86 -1.52 -38.53
N ILE A 66 11.93 -1.31 -39.46
CA ILE A 66 10.88 -0.30 -39.33
C ILE A 66 9.94 -0.76 -38.21
N ASP A 67 9.75 0.07 -37.18
CA ASP A 67 8.83 -0.21 -36.07
C ASP A 67 7.39 -0.36 -36.61
N HIS A 68 6.65 -1.33 -36.08
CA HIS A 68 5.29 -1.66 -36.51
C HIS A 68 4.34 -1.72 -35.33
N ILE A 69 3.04 -1.65 -35.62
CA ILE A 69 1.98 -1.65 -34.62
C ILE A 69 1.64 -3.10 -34.29
N VAL A 70 1.64 -3.47 -33.00
CA VAL A 70 1.23 -4.80 -32.54
C VAL A 70 -0.23 -4.81 -32.04
N ALA A 71 -0.71 -3.68 -31.54
CA ALA A 71 -2.11 -3.51 -31.16
C ALA A 71 -2.56 -2.04 -31.22
N VAL A 72 -3.84 -1.82 -31.47
CA VAL A 72 -4.50 -0.51 -31.39
C VAL A 72 -5.58 -0.57 -30.31
N VAL A 73 -5.52 0.36 -29.35
CA VAL A 73 -6.41 0.45 -28.19
C VAL A 73 -7.13 1.79 -28.21
N ASN A 74 -8.42 1.79 -28.56
CA ASN A 74 -9.24 2.99 -28.74
C ASN A 74 -8.58 4.10 -29.61
N GLY A 75 -7.79 3.69 -30.61
CA GLY A 75 -7.08 4.60 -31.51
C GLY A 75 -5.64 4.94 -31.12
N GLU A 76 -5.16 4.51 -29.95
CA GLU A 76 -3.74 4.61 -29.59
C GLU A 76 -3.00 3.29 -29.88
N CYS A 77 -1.82 3.39 -30.48
CA CYS A 77 -1.04 2.22 -30.87
C CYS A 77 -0.11 1.76 -29.75
N ILE A 78 0.10 0.45 -29.65
CA ILE A 78 1.22 -0.19 -28.97
C ILE A 78 2.16 -0.67 -30.09
N THR A 79 3.42 -0.26 -30.05
CA THR A 79 4.40 -0.64 -31.09
C THR A 79 5.25 -1.83 -30.68
N ARG A 80 5.89 -2.47 -31.66
CA ARG A 80 6.80 -3.58 -31.42
C ARG A 80 7.97 -3.14 -30.53
N GLN A 81 8.54 -1.97 -30.81
CA GLN A 81 9.63 -1.43 -30.00
C GLN A 81 9.23 -1.25 -28.53
N GLU A 82 8.03 -0.70 -28.26
CA GLU A 82 7.50 -0.54 -26.90
C GLU A 82 7.36 -1.89 -26.19
N LEU A 83 6.77 -2.89 -26.86
CA LEU A 83 6.59 -4.21 -26.30
C LEU A 83 7.93 -4.93 -26.03
N ASP A 84 8.90 -4.82 -26.94
CA ASP A 84 10.23 -5.41 -26.77
C ASP A 84 11.00 -4.78 -25.59
N GLU A 85 10.85 -3.48 -25.36
CA GLU A 85 11.39 -2.82 -24.17
C GLU A 85 10.80 -3.43 -22.88
N ILE A 86 9.47 -3.61 -22.83
CA ILE A 86 8.77 -4.20 -21.68
C ILE A 86 9.19 -5.66 -21.47
N ILE A 87 9.30 -6.46 -22.55
CA ILE A 87 9.77 -7.85 -22.50
C ILE A 87 11.19 -7.91 -21.94
N LYS A 88 12.12 -7.11 -22.47
CA LYS A 88 13.50 -7.07 -22.02
C LYS A 88 13.61 -6.71 -20.55
N ILE A 89 12.84 -5.73 -20.08
CA ILE A 89 12.81 -5.35 -18.65
C ILE A 89 12.30 -6.51 -17.81
N SER A 90 11.23 -7.17 -18.24
CA SER A 90 10.59 -8.28 -17.52
C SER A 90 11.51 -9.51 -17.42
N ILE A 91 12.19 -9.89 -18.50
CA ILE A 91 13.18 -10.99 -18.50
C ILE A 91 14.31 -10.70 -17.52
N ASN A 92 14.89 -9.50 -17.58
CA ASN A 92 15.97 -9.10 -16.66
C ASN A 92 15.51 -9.15 -15.20
N GLN A 93 14.25 -8.82 -14.91
CA GLN A 93 13.68 -8.91 -13.58
C GLN A 93 13.53 -10.36 -13.12
N LEU A 94 12.96 -11.23 -13.95
CA LEU A 94 12.79 -12.66 -13.64
C LEU A 94 14.14 -13.31 -13.34
N GLN A 95 15.14 -13.08 -14.20
CA GLN A 95 16.50 -13.60 -14.03
C GLN A 95 17.16 -13.13 -12.71
N LYS A 96 16.97 -11.87 -12.32
CA LYS A 96 17.47 -11.34 -11.04
C LYS A 96 16.79 -11.98 -9.83
N GLN A 97 15.53 -12.36 -9.96
CA GLN A 97 14.78 -13.06 -8.93
C GLN A 97 15.07 -14.58 -8.91
N GLY A 98 15.93 -15.07 -9.82
CA GLY A 98 16.22 -16.50 -9.96
C GLY A 98 15.07 -17.29 -10.60
N ILE A 99 14.13 -16.61 -11.26
CA ILE A 99 12.97 -17.22 -11.93
C ILE A 99 13.32 -17.40 -13.40
N GLN A 100 13.15 -18.61 -13.92
CA GLN A 100 13.31 -18.88 -15.35
C GLN A 100 12.17 -18.18 -16.12
N PRO A 101 12.47 -17.34 -17.12
CA PRO A 101 11.43 -16.75 -17.95
C PRO A 101 10.59 -17.82 -18.67
N PRO A 102 9.27 -17.61 -18.82
CA PRO A 102 8.45 -18.49 -19.63
C PRO A 102 8.84 -18.39 -21.11
N ALA A 103 8.22 -19.23 -21.96
CA ALA A 103 8.40 -19.16 -23.40
C ALA A 103 8.05 -17.76 -23.93
N ASN A 104 8.76 -17.30 -24.97
CA ASN A 104 8.69 -15.91 -25.40
C ASN A 104 7.28 -15.49 -25.87
N ASP A 105 6.58 -16.39 -26.55
CA ASP A 105 5.19 -16.22 -26.99
C ASP A 105 4.22 -16.05 -25.81
N VAL A 106 4.41 -16.81 -24.73
CA VAL A 106 3.61 -16.70 -23.50
C VAL A 106 3.88 -15.35 -22.82
N LEU A 107 5.16 -14.98 -22.67
CA LEU A 107 5.55 -13.73 -22.03
C LEU A 107 5.05 -12.52 -22.82
N GLU A 108 5.20 -12.55 -24.14
CA GLU A 108 4.76 -11.50 -25.06
C GLU A 108 3.25 -11.29 -24.97
N SER A 109 2.46 -12.37 -25.02
CA SER A 109 1.00 -12.29 -24.89
C SER A 109 0.56 -11.71 -23.54
N GLN A 110 1.20 -12.11 -22.44
CA GLN A 110 0.88 -11.60 -21.10
C GLN A 110 1.20 -10.11 -20.95
N LEU A 111 2.37 -9.67 -21.44
CA LEU A 111 2.81 -8.29 -21.34
C LEU A 111 1.99 -7.37 -22.26
N LEU A 112 1.65 -7.82 -23.45
CA LEU A 112 0.77 -7.09 -24.36
C LEU A 112 -0.61 -6.87 -23.73
N GLU A 113 -1.21 -7.91 -23.15
CA GLU A 113 -2.52 -7.79 -22.49
C GLU A 113 -2.48 -6.84 -21.28
N ARG A 114 -1.38 -6.87 -20.51
CA ARG A 114 -1.15 -5.92 -19.42
C ARG A 114 -1.02 -4.48 -19.92
N GLU A 115 -0.29 -4.26 -21.02
CA GLU A 115 -0.10 -2.93 -21.59
C GLU A 115 -1.42 -2.38 -22.17
N ILE A 116 -2.21 -3.22 -22.84
CA ILE A 116 -3.57 -2.87 -23.30
C ILE A 116 -4.42 -2.38 -22.12
N LEU A 117 -4.51 -3.16 -21.04
CA LEU A 117 -5.26 -2.77 -19.84
C LEU A 117 -4.74 -1.48 -19.21
N THR A 118 -3.43 -1.26 -19.22
CA THR A 118 -2.80 -0.04 -18.69
C THR A 118 -3.20 1.16 -19.53
N ARG A 119 -3.18 1.02 -20.87
CA ARG A 119 -3.57 2.08 -21.80
C ARG A 119 -5.04 2.46 -21.63
N VAL A 120 -5.95 1.48 -21.55
CA VAL A 120 -7.39 1.72 -21.31
C VAL A 120 -7.62 2.50 -20.02
N GLN A 121 -6.91 2.17 -18.94
CA GLN A 121 -7.03 2.88 -17.67
C GLN A 121 -6.53 4.33 -17.78
N LEU A 122 -5.39 4.56 -18.44
CA LEU A 122 -4.84 5.91 -18.63
C LEU A 122 -5.74 6.79 -19.50
N GLN A 123 -6.33 6.22 -20.56
CA GLN A 123 -7.32 6.90 -21.40
C GLN A 123 -8.53 7.32 -20.58
N LEU A 124 -9.12 6.40 -19.79
CA LEU A 124 -10.24 6.72 -18.91
C LEU A 124 -9.87 7.82 -17.90
N ALA A 125 -8.68 7.78 -17.31
CA ALA A 125 -8.21 8.83 -16.43
C ALA A 125 -8.18 10.20 -17.14
N GLY A 126 -7.74 10.25 -18.39
CA GLY A 126 -7.79 11.43 -19.24
C GLY A 126 -9.22 11.90 -19.53
N GLU A 127 -10.11 11.00 -19.93
CA GLU A 127 -11.52 11.27 -20.25
C GLU A 127 -12.27 11.91 -19.07
N ILE A 128 -12.01 11.46 -17.84
CA ILE A 128 -12.64 12.00 -16.63
C ILE A 128 -11.86 13.16 -16.00
N GLY A 129 -10.90 13.73 -16.73
CA GLY A 129 -10.16 14.94 -16.39
C GLY A 129 -9.15 14.78 -15.25
N MET A 130 -8.66 13.57 -15.00
CA MET A 130 -7.67 13.33 -13.95
C MET A 130 -6.28 13.73 -14.41
N THR A 131 -5.62 14.53 -13.58
CA THR A 131 -4.25 15.01 -13.84
C THR A 131 -3.41 14.86 -12.57
N VAL A 132 -2.10 14.95 -12.76
CA VAL A 132 -1.11 15.04 -11.67
C VAL A 132 -0.28 16.28 -11.95
N SER A 133 -0.32 17.24 -11.04
CA SER A 133 0.44 18.47 -11.18
C SER A 133 1.94 18.20 -11.06
N ASP A 134 2.77 19.02 -11.70
CA ASP A 134 4.23 18.86 -11.62
C ASP A 134 4.76 19.00 -10.19
N THR A 135 4.11 19.82 -9.36
CA THR A 135 4.46 19.94 -7.94
C THR A 135 4.21 18.63 -7.18
N GLU A 136 3.09 17.96 -7.43
CA GLU A 136 2.79 16.66 -6.82
C GLU A 136 3.75 15.58 -7.30
N LEU A 137 4.07 15.60 -8.59
CA LEU A 137 5.02 14.69 -9.22
C LEU A 137 6.43 14.85 -8.63
N GLU A 138 6.93 16.08 -8.53
CA GLU A 138 8.24 16.38 -7.93
C GLU A 138 8.32 15.91 -6.48
N ARG A 139 7.27 16.13 -5.68
CA ARG A 139 7.20 15.60 -4.32
C ARG A 139 7.27 14.08 -4.30
N ALA A 140 6.62 13.40 -5.26
CA ALA A 140 6.67 11.94 -5.36
C ALA A 140 8.07 11.45 -5.74
N VAL A 141 8.72 12.08 -6.72
CA VAL A 141 10.08 11.74 -7.13
C VAL A 141 11.07 11.96 -5.99
N ASN A 142 11.01 13.10 -5.30
CA ASN A 142 11.89 13.41 -4.18
C ASN A 142 11.75 12.40 -3.04
N ARG A 143 10.51 12.02 -2.67
CA ARG A 143 10.30 10.96 -1.66
C ARG A 143 10.99 9.65 -2.01
N ILE A 144 11.05 9.30 -3.29
CA ILE A 144 11.67 8.04 -3.69
C ILE A 144 13.19 8.17 -3.74
N ALA A 145 13.73 9.34 -4.10
CA ALA A 145 15.15 9.64 -3.92
C ALA A 145 15.55 9.57 -2.43
N ASP A 146 14.77 10.20 -1.54
CA ASP A 146 14.98 10.21 -0.09
C ASP A 146 14.97 8.79 0.50
N ARG A 147 14.01 7.95 0.07
CA ARG A 147 13.94 6.53 0.47
C ARG A 147 15.18 5.75 0.04
N ASN A 148 15.79 6.12 -1.09
CA ASN A 148 17.05 5.53 -1.56
C ASN A 148 18.29 6.18 -0.96
N LYS A 149 18.11 7.15 -0.05
CA LYS A 149 19.15 7.95 0.62
C LYS A 149 20.03 8.70 -0.38
N MET A 150 19.40 9.33 -1.36
CA MET A 150 20.05 10.03 -2.46
C MET A 150 19.52 11.45 -2.58
N THR A 151 20.38 12.41 -2.89
CA THR A 151 19.90 13.74 -3.32
C THR A 151 19.26 13.66 -4.71
N LYS A 152 18.53 14.70 -5.11
CA LYS A 152 17.92 14.78 -6.44
C LYS A 152 18.97 14.65 -7.56
N GLU A 153 20.11 15.29 -7.39
CA GLU A 153 21.21 15.29 -8.36
C GLU A 153 21.85 13.91 -8.45
N GLU A 154 22.17 13.29 -7.30
CA GLU A 154 22.71 11.93 -7.25
C GLU A 154 21.74 10.92 -7.89
N PHE A 155 20.45 11.09 -7.61
CA PHE A 155 19.40 10.24 -8.13
C PHE A 155 19.25 10.38 -9.65
N SER A 156 19.25 11.61 -10.18
CA SER A 156 19.23 11.87 -11.62
C SER A 156 20.46 11.30 -12.33
N SER A 157 21.67 11.50 -11.76
CA SER A 157 22.89 10.94 -12.33
C SER A 157 22.90 9.41 -12.34
N VAL A 158 22.27 8.76 -11.36
CA VAL A 158 22.08 7.31 -11.36
C VAL A 158 21.14 6.87 -12.48
N LEU A 159 20.02 7.57 -12.67
CA LEU A 159 19.09 7.28 -13.77
C LEU A 159 19.77 7.42 -15.14
N GLU A 160 20.51 8.51 -15.36
CA GLU A 160 21.22 8.76 -16.62
C GLU A 160 22.31 7.71 -16.89
N ARG A 161 23.08 7.35 -15.87
CA ARG A 161 24.07 6.27 -15.96
C ARG A 161 23.42 4.92 -16.27
N ASP A 162 22.19 4.73 -15.80
CA ASP A 162 21.36 3.55 -16.04
C ASP A 162 20.57 3.64 -17.37
N GLY A 163 20.82 4.68 -18.18
CA GLY A 163 20.25 4.87 -19.52
C GLY A 163 18.80 5.38 -19.53
N ILE A 164 18.29 5.85 -18.39
CA ILE A 164 16.93 6.37 -18.24
C ILE A 164 17.00 7.88 -18.10
N SER A 165 16.38 8.61 -19.03
CA SER A 165 16.27 10.07 -18.86
C SER A 165 15.36 10.40 -17.67
N TYR A 166 15.72 11.45 -16.94
CA TYR A 166 14.92 11.94 -15.82
C TYR A 166 13.46 12.23 -16.23
N ASP A 167 13.25 12.71 -17.46
CA ASP A 167 11.92 12.99 -18.00
C ASP A 167 11.11 11.71 -18.31
N LYS A 168 11.72 10.67 -18.91
CA LYS A 168 11.03 9.38 -19.14
C LYS A 168 10.56 8.81 -17.82
N PHE A 169 11.44 8.84 -16.82
CA PHE A 169 11.15 8.37 -15.47
C PHE A 169 10.04 9.16 -14.76
N ARG A 170 10.04 10.50 -14.87
CA ARG A 170 8.95 11.35 -14.39
C ARG A 170 7.62 11.02 -15.08
N GLY A 171 7.66 10.74 -16.38
CA GLY A 171 6.52 10.27 -17.14
C GLY A 171 5.91 9.00 -16.55
N GLU A 172 6.73 8.01 -16.23
CA GLU A 172 6.29 6.75 -15.63
C GLU A 172 5.66 6.95 -14.24
N ILE A 173 6.22 7.80 -13.38
CA ILE A 173 5.56 8.13 -12.10
C ILE A 173 4.24 8.82 -12.30
N ARG A 174 4.14 9.71 -13.28
CA ARG A 174 2.88 10.40 -13.55
C ARG A 174 1.78 9.40 -13.94
N LYS A 175 2.05 8.48 -14.87
CA LYS A 175 1.13 7.41 -15.28
C LYS A 175 0.65 6.63 -14.07
N GLU A 176 1.58 6.26 -13.22
CA GLU A 176 1.33 5.38 -12.10
C GLU A 176 0.56 6.05 -10.96
N MET A 177 0.83 7.33 -10.70
CA MET A 177 0.01 8.15 -9.83
C MET A 177 -1.43 8.29 -10.35
N LEU A 178 -1.62 8.40 -11.68
CA LEU A 178 -2.95 8.41 -12.28
C LEU A 178 -3.68 7.09 -12.06
N LEU A 179 -3.03 5.94 -12.26
CA LEU A 179 -3.61 4.62 -12.04
C LEU A 179 -4.06 4.42 -10.57
N VAL A 180 -3.26 4.85 -9.59
CA VAL A 180 -3.65 4.81 -8.16
C VAL A 180 -4.88 5.68 -7.90
N ARG A 181 -4.86 6.93 -8.38
CA ARG A 181 -5.99 7.86 -8.18
C ARG A 181 -7.26 7.33 -8.85
N LEU A 182 -7.12 6.72 -10.02
CA LEU A 182 -8.23 6.12 -10.75
C LEU A 182 -8.83 4.94 -9.98
N LYS A 183 -7.99 4.01 -9.49
CA LYS A 183 -8.45 2.91 -8.62
C LYS A 183 -9.15 3.42 -7.37
N ASP A 184 -8.60 4.43 -6.70
CA ASP A 184 -9.21 5.01 -5.50
C ASP A 184 -10.61 5.58 -5.79
N ARG A 185 -10.73 6.36 -6.87
CA ARG A 185 -11.99 6.99 -7.28
C ARG A 185 -13.03 5.99 -7.78
N GLU A 186 -12.63 5.12 -8.70
CA GLU A 186 -13.57 4.25 -9.42
C GLU A 186 -13.95 3.00 -8.65
N VAL A 187 -13.10 2.57 -7.72
CA VAL A 187 -13.32 1.34 -6.94
C VAL A 187 -13.44 1.65 -5.45
N ILE A 188 -12.39 2.18 -4.81
CA ILE A 188 -12.32 2.24 -3.34
C ILE A 188 -13.42 3.14 -2.75
N LYS A 189 -13.62 4.33 -3.30
CA LYS A 189 -14.63 5.30 -2.82
C LYS A 189 -16.08 4.88 -3.03
N LYS A 190 -16.35 3.92 -3.93
CA LYS A 190 -17.70 3.40 -4.17
C LYS A 190 -18.10 2.31 -3.18
N ILE A 191 -17.13 1.78 -2.40
CA ILE A 191 -17.38 0.71 -1.44
C ILE A 191 -18.04 1.27 -0.19
N LYS A 192 -19.24 0.75 0.10
CA LYS A 192 -19.96 1.00 1.35
C LYS A 192 -19.88 -0.25 2.23
N ILE A 193 -19.73 -0.01 3.53
CA ILE A 193 -19.70 -1.03 4.58
C ILE A 193 -20.77 -0.63 5.57
N SER A 194 -21.71 -1.52 5.80
CA SER A 194 -22.80 -1.34 6.76
C SER A 194 -22.42 -1.95 8.12
N GLU A 195 -23.03 -1.45 9.20
CA GLU A 195 -22.85 -2.03 10.53
C GLU A 195 -23.26 -3.50 10.57
N GLY A 196 -24.33 -3.88 9.87
CA GLY A 196 -24.75 -5.29 9.79
C GLY A 196 -23.73 -6.19 9.10
N GLU A 197 -22.94 -5.69 8.14
CA GLU A 197 -21.81 -6.46 7.58
C GLU A 197 -20.68 -6.65 8.59
N VAL A 198 -20.41 -5.64 9.42
CA VAL A 198 -19.42 -5.73 10.50
C VAL A 198 -19.88 -6.72 11.56
N ASP A 199 -21.15 -6.66 11.98
CA ASP A 199 -21.74 -7.58 12.95
C ASP A 199 -21.68 -9.03 12.45
N ASN A 200 -22.10 -9.27 11.20
CA ASN A 200 -22.04 -10.59 10.58
C ASN A 200 -20.61 -11.11 10.47
N PHE A 201 -19.65 -10.24 10.14
CA PHE A 201 -18.24 -10.60 10.07
C PHE A 201 -17.71 -11.02 11.44
N LEU A 202 -17.99 -10.24 12.49
CA LEU A 202 -17.57 -10.54 13.85
C LEU A 202 -18.20 -11.84 14.37
N HIS A 203 -19.50 -12.05 14.16
CA HIS A 203 -20.16 -13.32 14.51
C HIS A 203 -19.54 -14.51 13.76
N THR A 204 -19.23 -14.36 12.47
CA THR A 204 -18.58 -15.43 11.69
C THR A 204 -17.15 -15.68 12.17
N GLN A 205 -16.45 -14.63 12.60
CA GLN A 205 -15.08 -14.65 13.09
C GLN A 205 -14.97 -15.29 14.48
N GLU A 206 -15.85 -14.96 15.42
CA GLU A 206 -15.97 -15.61 16.74
C GLU A 206 -16.21 -17.12 16.61
N ASN A 207 -17.06 -17.51 15.67
CA ASN A 207 -17.33 -18.93 15.38
C ASN A 207 -16.21 -19.61 14.56
N SER A 208 -15.26 -18.84 14.04
CA SER A 208 -14.14 -19.32 13.24
C SER A 208 -12.85 -19.28 14.05
N SER A 209 -12.55 -20.35 14.79
CA SER A 209 -11.21 -20.57 15.34
C SER A 209 -10.17 -20.40 14.21
N GLY A 210 -9.27 -19.42 14.33
CA GLY A 210 -8.32 -19.00 13.28
C GLY A 210 -8.45 -17.55 12.79
N SER A 211 -9.23 -16.72 13.47
CA SER A 211 -9.39 -15.29 13.16
C SER A 211 -8.09 -14.48 13.13
N ALA A 212 -7.12 -14.88 13.97
CA ALA A 212 -5.80 -14.26 14.11
C ALA A 212 -4.71 -14.96 13.26
N ASP A 213 -5.08 -15.94 12.43
CA ASP A 213 -4.11 -16.57 11.54
C ASP A 213 -3.69 -15.61 10.43
N GLU A 214 -2.39 -15.58 10.15
CA GLU A 214 -1.82 -15.01 8.95
C GLU A 214 -1.13 -16.11 8.15
N TYR A 215 -1.36 -16.11 6.84
CA TYR A 215 -0.80 -17.08 5.91
C TYR A 215 0.18 -16.37 4.97
N HIS A 216 1.38 -16.92 4.84
CA HIS A 216 2.31 -16.54 3.78
C HIS A 216 1.99 -17.38 2.55
N LEU A 217 1.56 -16.74 1.46
CA LEU A 217 0.98 -17.43 0.31
C LEU A 217 1.70 -17.11 -1.00
N SER A 218 1.75 -18.11 -1.88
CA SER A 218 1.88 -17.90 -3.32
C SER A 218 0.60 -18.28 -4.04
N HIS A 219 0.32 -17.63 -5.17
CA HIS A 219 -0.94 -17.69 -5.90
C HIS A 219 -0.76 -17.75 -7.41
N ILE A 220 -1.53 -18.61 -8.05
CA ILE A 220 -1.76 -18.63 -9.49
C ILE A 220 -3.24 -18.42 -9.75
N MET A 221 -3.57 -17.49 -10.64
CA MET A 221 -4.93 -17.26 -11.11
C MET A 221 -5.00 -17.54 -12.60
N VAL A 222 -5.94 -18.36 -13.04
CA VAL A 222 -6.30 -18.49 -14.46
C VAL A 222 -7.65 -17.81 -14.63
N ARG A 223 -7.68 -16.69 -15.36
CA ARG A 223 -8.87 -15.85 -15.53
C ARG A 223 -9.89 -16.55 -16.44
N ILE A 224 -11.15 -16.54 -16.03
CA ILE A 224 -12.28 -16.95 -16.86
C ILE A 224 -13.11 -15.69 -17.17
N PRO A 225 -13.26 -15.29 -18.45
CA PRO A 225 -14.16 -14.19 -18.82
C PRO A 225 -15.65 -14.53 -18.55
N ASP A 226 -16.45 -13.54 -18.12
CA ASP A 226 -17.86 -13.72 -17.73
C ASP A 226 -18.76 -14.28 -18.86
N GLN A 227 -18.41 -14.00 -20.12
CA GLN A 227 -19.10 -14.49 -21.33
C GLN A 227 -18.26 -15.45 -22.16
N ALA A 228 -17.37 -16.20 -21.52
CA ALA A 228 -16.55 -17.20 -22.20
C ALA A 228 -17.43 -18.31 -22.81
N SER A 229 -17.13 -18.68 -24.06
CA SER A 229 -17.72 -19.88 -24.67
C SER A 229 -17.32 -21.13 -23.89
N VAL A 230 -18.13 -22.19 -23.97
CA VAL A 230 -17.83 -23.48 -23.31
C VAL A 230 -16.42 -23.96 -23.66
N ALA A 231 -16.00 -23.83 -24.93
CA ALA A 231 -14.66 -24.19 -25.37
C ALA A 231 -13.57 -23.35 -24.69
N LYS A 232 -13.80 -22.05 -24.46
CA LYS A 232 -12.84 -21.18 -23.78
C LYS A 232 -12.77 -21.49 -22.28
N ILE A 233 -13.90 -21.78 -21.65
CA ILE A 233 -13.95 -22.21 -20.25
C ILE A 233 -13.14 -23.50 -20.07
N GLU A 234 -13.37 -24.50 -20.93
CA GLU A 234 -12.65 -25.78 -20.89
C GLU A 234 -11.13 -25.59 -21.08
N SER A 235 -10.74 -24.75 -22.04
CA SER A 235 -9.32 -24.41 -22.24
C SER A 235 -8.68 -23.76 -21.01
N ARG A 236 -9.41 -22.88 -20.30
CA ARG A 236 -8.92 -22.27 -19.05
C ARG A 236 -8.83 -23.29 -17.91
N HIS A 237 -9.77 -24.24 -17.83
CA HIS A 237 -9.70 -25.37 -16.90
C HIS A 237 -8.45 -26.23 -17.17
N GLN A 238 -8.23 -26.64 -18.41
CA GLN A 238 -7.06 -27.43 -18.79
C GLN A 238 -5.75 -26.71 -18.49
N ARG A 239 -5.70 -25.38 -18.66
CA ARG A 239 -4.54 -24.56 -18.29
C ARG A 239 -4.27 -24.61 -16.78
N ALA A 240 -5.31 -24.48 -15.95
CA ALA A 240 -5.17 -24.58 -14.50
C ALA A 240 -4.77 -26.00 -14.05
N GLU A 241 -5.32 -27.04 -14.67
CA GLU A 241 -4.94 -28.44 -14.41
C GLU A 241 -3.48 -28.71 -14.76
N THR A 242 -3.01 -28.19 -15.88
CA THR A 242 -1.61 -28.28 -16.30
C THR A 242 -0.69 -27.60 -15.29
N ALA A 243 -1.05 -26.38 -14.84
CA ALA A 243 -0.31 -25.67 -13.81
C ALA A 243 -0.23 -26.47 -12.50
N LEU A 244 -1.37 -27.02 -12.03
CA LEU A 244 -1.41 -27.84 -10.82
C LEU A 244 -0.58 -29.13 -10.97
N ALA A 245 -0.61 -29.77 -12.15
CA ALA A 245 0.17 -30.96 -12.43
C ALA A 245 1.68 -30.69 -12.38
N LYS A 246 2.14 -29.60 -13.01
CA LYS A 246 3.54 -29.13 -12.93
C LYS A 246 3.98 -28.90 -11.49
N LEU A 247 3.17 -28.19 -10.70
CA LEU A 247 3.46 -27.95 -9.28
C LEU A 247 3.52 -29.23 -8.45
N LYS A 248 2.64 -30.20 -8.72
CA LYS A 248 2.66 -31.52 -8.05
C LYS A 248 3.87 -32.37 -8.44
N ASN A 249 4.41 -32.17 -9.64
CA ASN A 249 5.64 -32.81 -10.10
C ASN A 249 6.92 -32.19 -9.49
N GLY A 250 6.79 -31.10 -8.72
CA GLY A 250 7.89 -30.46 -8.03
C GLY A 250 8.48 -29.25 -8.75
N ASP A 251 7.87 -28.80 -9.85
CA ASP A 251 8.30 -27.59 -10.55
C ASP A 251 8.22 -26.37 -9.61
N ASP A 252 9.14 -25.40 -9.80
CA ASP A 252 9.17 -24.20 -8.97
C ASP A 252 7.90 -23.37 -9.14
N PHE A 253 7.33 -22.93 -8.03
CA PHE A 253 6.05 -22.21 -8.06
C PHE A 253 6.16 -20.89 -8.80
N ALA A 254 7.28 -20.16 -8.65
CA ALA A 254 7.44 -18.87 -9.28
C ALA A 254 7.56 -19.01 -10.81
N GLN A 255 8.20 -20.08 -11.29
CA GLN A 255 8.24 -20.42 -12.71
C GLN A 255 6.84 -20.77 -13.25
N VAL A 256 6.10 -21.65 -12.57
CA VAL A 256 4.73 -21.99 -13.00
C VAL A 256 3.82 -20.76 -12.94
N ALA A 257 3.97 -19.89 -11.94
CA ALA A 257 3.21 -18.64 -11.86
C ALA A 257 3.51 -17.72 -13.05
N ALA A 258 4.78 -17.54 -13.41
CA ALA A 258 5.14 -16.72 -14.56
C ALA A 258 4.55 -17.27 -15.86
N GLU A 259 4.50 -18.59 -16.04
CA GLU A 259 4.00 -19.23 -17.26
C GLU A 259 2.46 -19.32 -17.32
N PHE A 260 1.79 -19.59 -16.20
CA PHE A 260 0.37 -19.96 -16.19
C PHE A 260 -0.58 -18.91 -15.60
N SER A 261 -0.07 -18.00 -14.76
CA SER A 261 -0.92 -17.04 -14.04
C SER A 261 -1.26 -15.82 -14.91
N ASP A 262 -2.53 -15.43 -14.85
CA ASP A 262 -3.08 -14.19 -15.42
C ASP A 262 -3.16 -13.08 -14.34
N ALA A 263 -2.61 -13.29 -13.14
CA ALA A 263 -2.59 -12.32 -12.06
C ALA A 263 -1.47 -11.29 -12.20
N ALA A 264 -1.65 -10.11 -11.60
CA ALA A 264 -0.68 -9.01 -11.66
C ALA A 264 0.68 -9.35 -11.02
N ASP A 265 0.70 -10.32 -10.10
CA ASP A 265 1.88 -10.81 -9.39
C ASP A 265 2.57 -12.02 -10.09
N ALA A 266 2.07 -12.45 -11.26
CA ALA A 266 2.59 -13.60 -12.01
C ALA A 266 4.10 -13.52 -12.28
N LEU A 267 4.56 -12.37 -12.78
CA LEU A 267 5.97 -12.12 -13.11
C LEU A 267 6.84 -11.81 -11.87
N GLN A 268 6.24 -11.77 -10.69
CA GLN A 268 6.93 -11.68 -9.39
C GLN A 268 6.90 -13.04 -8.66
N GLY A 269 6.62 -14.11 -9.40
CA GLY A 269 6.57 -15.48 -8.89
C GLY A 269 5.27 -15.83 -8.17
N GLY A 270 4.19 -15.09 -8.43
CA GLY A 270 2.89 -15.27 -7.79
C GLY A 270 2.96 -15.07 -6.27
N ARG A 271 3.79 -14.16 -5.78
CA ARG A 271 3.98 -13.97 -4.33
C ARG A 271 2.94 -12.99 -3.77
N LEU A 272 1.97 -13.52 -3.02
CA LEU A 272 0.97 -12.69 -2.32
C LEU A 272 1.49 -12.11 -0.99
N GLY A 273 2.53 -12.72 -0.42
CA GLY A 273 3.08 -12.34 0.87
C GLY A 273 2.22 -12.78 2.04
N TRP A 274 2.43 -12.16 3.21
CA TRP A 274 1.63 -12.41 4.41
C TRP A 274 0.24 -11.81 4.27
N ARG A 275 -0.78 -12.63 4.47
CA ARG A 275 -2.19 -12.24 4.42
C ARG A 275 -2.93 -12.74 5.64
N PRO A 276 -3.58 -11.86 6.41
CA PRO A 276 -4.53 -12.27 7.44
C PRO A 276 -5.64 -13.13 6.83
N ALA A 277 -6.04 -14.18 7.55
CA ALA A 277 -7.17 -15.03 7.16
C ALA A 277 -8.44 -14.20 6.89
N THR A 278 -8.62 -13.15 7.70
CA THR A 278 -9.71 -12.16 7.58
C THR A 278 -9.73 -11.37 6.28
N GLN A 279 -8.65 -11.35 5.51
CA GLN A 279 -8.58 -10.67 4.20
C GLN A 279 -8.74 -11.62 3.02
N LEU A 280 -8.64 -12.95 3.23
CA LEU A 280 -8.76 -13.94 2.16
C LEU A 280 -10.21 -14.38 1.93
N PRO A 281 -10.66 -14.71 0.71
CA PRO A 281 -11.98 -15.29 0.48
C PRO A 281 -12.29 -16.50 1.38
N ALA A 282 -13.55 -16.65 1.83
CA ALA A 282 -13.94 -17.70 2.78
C ALA A 282 -13.60 -19.11 2.29
N LYS A 283 -13.80 -19.38 1.00
CA LYS A 283 -13.44 -20.67 0.37
C LYS A 283 -11.92 -20.94 0.42
N PHE A 284 -11.08 -19.91 0.45
CA PHE A 284 -9.63 -20.08 0.57
C PHE A 284 -9.27 -20.43 2.01
N THR A 285 -9.82 -19.70 2.98
CA THR A 285 -9.50 -19.93 4.39
C THR A 285 -10.00 -21.28 4.88
N GLU A 286 -11.17 -21.74 4.43
CA GLU A 286 -11.69 -23.08 4.75
C GLU A 286 -10.69 -24.19 4.38
N ILE A 287 -10.07 -24.10 3.21
CA ILE A 287 -9.07 -25.05 2.74
C ILE A 287 -7.74 -24.86 3.49
N LEU A 288 -7.28 -23.62 3.63
CA LEU A 288 -5.98 -23.29 4.26
C LEU A 288 -5.91 -23.66 5.74
N LYS A 289 -7.04 -23.65 6.47
CA LYS A 289 -7.10 -23.99 7.90
C LYS A 289 -6.53 -25.36 8.23
N SER A 290 -6.79 -26.35 7.37
CA SER A 290 -6.35 -27.74 7.53
C SER A 290 -5.02 -28.04 6.83
N MET A 291 -4.47 -27.10 6.06
CA MET A 291 -3.24 -27.30 5.31
C MET A 291 -1.99 -27.12 6.16
N LYS A 292 -0.93 -27.84 5.78
CA LYS A 292 0.42 -27.66 6.32
C LYS A 292 1.27 -26.77 5.42
N PRO A 293 2.25 -26.04 5.97
CA PRO A 293 3.27 -25.35 5.18
C PRO A 293 3.91 -26.29 4.14
N GLY A 294 4.02 -25.82 2.91
CA GLY A 294 4.48 -26.55 1.73
C GLY A 294 3.35 -27.10 0.84
N GLU A 295 2.13 -27.26 1.35
CA GLU A 295 1.02 -27.87 0.62
C GLU A 295 0.37 -26.93 -0.42
N LEU A 296 -0.25 -27.54 -1.44
CA LEU A 296 -0.99 -26.88 -2.51
C LEU A 296 -2.49 -27.10 -2.34
N THR A 297 -3.29 -26.09 -2.65
CA THR A 297 -4.74 -26.26 -2.73
C THR A 297 -5.14 -27.07 -3.96
N PRO A 298 -6.33 -27.70 -3.98
CA PRO A 298 -6.98 -28.03 -5.25
C PRO A 298 -7.28 -26.74 -6.05
N ILE A 299 -7.71 -26.88 -7.31
CA ILE A 299 -8.17 -25.75 -8.10
C ILE A 299 -9.45 -25.20 -7.45
N ILE A 300 -9.39 -23.95 -7.01
CA ILE A 300 -10.51 -23.27 -6.38
C ILE A 300 -11.20 -22.41 -7.44
N GLN A 301 -12.46 -22.69 -7.73
CA GLN A 301 -13.27 -21.84 -8.60
C GLN A 301 -13.85 -20.65 -7.82
N SER A 302 -13.75 -19.47 -8.42
CA SER A 302 -14.37 -18.21 -8.00
C SER A 302 -14.99 -17.48 -9.21
N PRO A 303 -15.75 -16.38 -9.01
CA PRO A 303 -16.24 -15.56 -10.11
C PRO A 303 -15.12 -14.96 -10.99
N SER A 304 -13.93 -14.70 -10.44
CA SER A 304 -12.82 -14.13 -11.22
C SER A 304 -11.96 -15.17 -11.95
N GLY A 305 -12.24 -16.47 -11.73
CA GLY A 305 -11.57 -17.56 -12.42
C GLY A 305 -11.18 -18.72 -11.51
N LEU A 306 -10.05 -19.35 -11.84
CA LEU A 306 -9.53 -20.54 -11.18
C LEU A 306 -8.27 -20.19 -10.40
N HIS A 307 -8.18 -20.63 -9.14
CA HIS A 307 -7.10 -20.26 -8.24
C HIS A 307 -6.37 -21.48 -7.70
N ILE A 308 -5.05 -21.41 -7.64
CA ILE A 308 -4.18 -22.39 -6.98
C ILE A 308 -3.31 -21.62 -5.98
N LEU A 309 -3.29 -22.05 -4.72
CA LEU A 309 -2.50 -21.43 -3.67
C LEU A 309 -1.48 -22.43 -3.13
N LYS A 310 -0.30 -21.93 -2.76
CA LYS A 310 0.69 -22.65 -1.95
C LYS A 310 0.78 -21.99 -0.58
N LEU A 311 0.58 -22.77 0.48
CA LEU A 311 0.83 -22.31 1.83
C LEU A 311 2.34 -22.38 2.10
N LEU A 312 3.02 -21.23 2.18
CA LEU A 312 4.46 -21.20 2.46
C LEU A 312 4.71 -21.30 3.96
N GLU A 313 4.03 -20.46 4.74
CA GLU A 313 4.14 -20.39 6.19
C GLU A 313 2.80 -19.98 6.81
N ARG A 314 2.64 -20.25 8.09
CA ARG A 314 1.50 -19.80 8.91
C ARG A 314 2.03 -19.27 10.22
N ARG A 315 1.48 -18.14 10.66
CA ARG A 315 1.73 -17.58 11.99
C ARG A 315 0.43 -17.07 12.59
N GLY A 316 0.44 -16.80 13.89
CA GLY A 316 -0.76 -16.38 14.62
C GLY A 316 -1.40 -17.53 15.40
N GLY A 317 -2.63 -17.31 15.86
CA GLY A 317 -3.37 -18.28 16.68
C GLY A 317 -3.38 -18.02 18.18
N LYS A 318 -3.08 -16.79 18.63
CA LYS A 318 -3.41 -16.35 19.99
C LYS A 318 -4.65 -15.46 19.97
N GLU A 319 -5.56 -15.83 20.87
CA GLU A 319 -6.92 -15.31 21.13
C GLU A 319 -7.02 -13.80 21.24
N ASP A 320 -8.28 -13.34 21.14
CA ASP A 320 -8.80 -12.04 21.54
C ASP A 320 -7.98 -11.38 22.64
N THR A 321 -6.97 -10.62 22.23
CA THR A 321 -6.22 -9.78 23.16
C THR A 321 -7.19 -8.71 23.62
N VAL A 322 -7.63 -8.83 24.88
CA VAL A 322 -8.31 -7.75 25.56
C VAL A 322 -7.36 -6.55 25.53
N VAL A 323 -7.71 -5.53 24.75
CA VAL A 323 -6.94 -4.30 24.66
C VAL A 323 -7.43 -3.37 25.76
N LEU A 324 -6.72 -3.41 26.88
CA LEU A 324 -6.91 -2.48 27.98
C LEU A 324 -6.10 -1.20 27.68
N ILE A 325 -6.77 -0.06 27.67
CA ILE A 325 -6.13 1.25 27.53
C ILE A 325 -6.39 2.05 28.79
N ASP A 326 -5.32 2.56 29.39
CA ASP A 326 -5.41 3.55 30.46
C ASP A 326 -5.76 4.91 29.85
N GLN A 327 -6.90 5.45 30.26
CA GLN A 327 -7.36 6.77 29.89
C GLN A 327 -7.29 7.70 31.10
N SER A 328 -6.99 8.96 30.85
CA SER A 328 -7.06 10.03 31.85
C SER A 328 -8.18 10.99 31.48
N HIS A 329 -9.04 11.35 32.43
CA HIS A 329 -9.90 12.51 32.27
C HIS A 329 -9.11 13.72 32.71
N ALA A 330 -8.84 14.64 31.79
CA ALA A 330 -7.97 15.79 32.05
C ALA A 330 -8.60 17.09 31.55
N ARG A 331 -8.17 18.18 32.17
CA ARG A 331 -8.47 19.54 31.71
C ARG A 331 -7.20 20.38 31.66
N HIS A 332 -7.21 21.42 30.82
CA HIS A 332 -6.03 22.28 30.66
C HIS A 332 -6.35 23.76 30.48
N ILE A 333 -5.35 24.60 30.71
CA ILE A 333 -5.36 26.02 30.31
C ILE A 333 -4.21 26.21 29.33
N LEU A 334 -4.49 26.64 28.10
CA LEU A 334 -3.49 26.94 27.08
C LEU A 334 -3.30 28.45 26.92
N ILE A 335 -2.04 28.90 26.92
CA ILE A 335 -1.64 30.23 26.45
C ILE A 335 -0.71 30.04 25.24
N LYS A 336 -1.16 30.46 24.06
CA LYS A 336 -0.42 30.30 22.82
C LYS A 336 0.82 31.20 22.82
N ALA A 337 1.93 30.66 22.31
CA ALA A 337 3.12 31.44 21.96
C ALA A 337 3.19 31.49 20.43
N GLY A 338 3.32 32.68 19.85
CA GLY A 338 3.23 32.86 18.39
C GLY A 338 3.53 34.29 17.95
N GLU A 339 3.00 34.69 16.78
CA GLU A 339 3.33 35.99 16.15
C GLU A 339 2.90 37.21 16.98
N ILE A 340 1.86 37.08 17.82
CA ILE A 340 1.30 38.17 18.62
C ILE A 340 1.83 38.15 20.07
N THR A 341 2.00 36.96 20.66
CA THR A 341 2.42 36.80 22.05
C THR A 341 3.76 36.10 22.10
N SER A 342 4.77 36.81 22.62
CA SER A 342 6.11 36.24 22.78
C SER A 342 6.11 35.07 23.76
N GLU A 343 7.03 34.13 23.59
CA GLU A 343 7.17 32.98 24.48
C GLU A 343 7.38 33.39 25.94
N THR A 344 8.18 34.44 26.18
CA THR A 344 8.42 35.00 27.52
C THR A 344 7.13 35.55 28.13
N GLU A 345 6.28 36.19 27.33
CA GLU A 345 5.00 36.72 27.79
C GLU A 345 4.00 35.60 28.07
N ALA A 346 3.87 34.63 27.18
CA ALA A 346 3.03 33.45 27.36
C ALA A 346 3.42 32.68 28.62
N ARG A 347 4.73 32.47 28.83
CA ARG A 347 5.30 31.86 30.04
C ARG A 347 4.98 32.70 31.29
N SER A 348 5.11 34.02 31.22
CA SER A 348 4.79 34.89 32.35
C SER A 348 3.30 34.87 32.70
N ARG A 349 2.43 34.80 31.68
CA ARG A 349 0.98 34.70 31.86
C ARG A 349 0.61 33.37 32.54
N ILE A 350 1.11 32.25 32.04
CA ILE A 350 0.78 30.93 32.59
C ILE A 350 1.30 30.76 34.03
N ILE A 351 2.47 31.32 34.37
CA ILE A 351 3.01 31.30 35.74
C ILE A 351 2.07 32.03 36.71
N ARG A 352 1.56 33.21 36.34
CA ARG A 352 0.58 33.93 37.16
C ARG A 352 -0.72 33.17 37.34
N LEU A 353 -1.16 32.41 36.33
CA LEU A 353 -2.34 31.55 36.46
C LEU A 353 -2.09 30.38 37.41
N LYS A 354 -0.89 29.79 37.38
CA LYS A 354 -0.48 28.76 38.34
C LYS A 354 -0.46 29.29 39.77
N GLU A 355 0.13 30.46 39.99
CA GLU A 355 0.13 31.10 41.32
C GLU A 355 -1.30 31.33 41.84
N ARG A 356 -2.25 31.73 40.99
CA ARG A 356 -3.65 31.88 41.38
C ARG A 356 -4.28 30.54 41.75
N LEU A 357 -4.00 29.49 40.99
CA LEU A 357 -4.47 28.12 41.29
C LEU A 357 -3.90 27.58 42.61
N ASP A 358 -2.62 27.84 42.87
CA ASP A 358 -1.96 27.44 44.13
C ASP A 358 -2.53 28.19 45.34
N ASN A 359 -3.07 29.39 45.13
CA ASN A 359 -3.78 30.17 46.15
C ASN A 359 -5.29 29.90 46.20
N GLY A 360 -5.78 28.84 45.54
CA GLY A 360 -7.16 28.36 45.65
C GLY A 360 -8.17 28.98 44.68
N ALA A 361 -7.72 29.61 43.59
CA ALA A 361 -8.64 30.00 42.51
C ALA A 361 -9.24 28.78 41.80
N ASP A 362 -10.44 28.93 41.23
CA ASP A 362 -11.09 27.86 40.47
C ASP A 362 -10.43 27.68 39.09
N PHE A 363 -10.08 26.43 38.76
CA PHE A 363 -9.51 26.07 37.48
C PHE A 363 -10.45 26.31 36.31
N GLU A 364 -11.73 25.96 36.46
CA GLU A 364 -12.73 26.10 35.40
C GLU A 364 -12.93 27.57 35.04
N GLU A 365 -13.04 28.46 36.03
CA GLU A 365 -13.16 29.91 35.80
C GLU A 365 -11.92 30.48 35.10
N LEU A 366 -10.71 30.09 35.54
CA LEU A 366 -9.48 30.53 34.89
C LEU A 366 -9.34 29.99 33.46
N ALA A 367 -9.79 28.76 33.22
CA ALA A 367 -9.78 28.17 31.88
C ALA A 367 -10.76 28.90 30.95
N GLN A 368 -12.01 29.14 31.38
CA GLN A 368 -13.00 29.88 30.61
C GLN A 368 -12.55 31.30 30.27
N LEU A 369 -11.85 31.96 31.20
CA LEU A 369 -11.44 33.36 31.03
C LEU A 369 -10.12 33.54 30.28
N HIS A 370 -9.20 32.57 30.39
CA HIS A 370 -7.82 32.77 29.93
C HIS A 370 -7.30 31.71 28.97
N SER A 371 -7.93 30.54 28.86
CA SER A 371 -7.47 29.50 27.93
C SER A 371 -7.77 29.91 26.49
N GLU A 372 -6.80 29.71 25.61
CA GLU A 372 -6.87 30.01 24.18
C GLU A 372 -7.12 28.74 23.33
N ASP A 373 -7.52 27.65 24.00
CA ASP A 373 -7.98 26.37 23.43
C ASP A 373 -9.52 26.34 23.29
N PRO A 374 -10.10 25.65 22.28
CA PRO A 374 -11.55 25.50 22.15
C PRO A 374 -12.26 24.91 23.39
N SER A 375 -11.56 24.08 24.19
CA SER A 375 -12.07 23.54 25.46
C SER A 375 -12.30 24.61 26.53
N ALA A 376 -11.81 25.84 26.37
CA ALA A 376 -11.99 26.94 27.33
C ALA A 376 -13.44 27.11 27.76
N SER A 377 -14.38 27.07 26.81
CA SER A 377 -15.82 27.21 27.06
C SER A 377 -16.42 26.11 27.96
N GLN A 378 -15.72 24.97 28.09
CA GLN A 378 -16.05 23.85 28.96
C GLN A 378 -15.10 23.76 30.17
N GLY A 379 -14.53 24.88 30.61
CA GLY A 379 -13.60 24.87 31.75
C GLY A 379 -12.25 24.23 31.46
N GLY A 380 -11.89 24.14 30.17
CA GLY A 380 -10.67 23.47 29.72
C GLY A 380 -10.79 21.95 29.66
N ASP A 381 -11.99 21.38 29.80
CA ASP A 381 -12.21 19.93 29.82
C ASP A 381 -11.88 19.28 28.45
N LEU A 382 -11.02 18.27 28.48
CA LEU A 382 -10.64 17.47 27.31
C LEU A 382 -11.40 16.14 27.25
N GLY A 383 -12.19 15.81 28.29
CA GLY A 383 -12.82 14.51 28.43
C GLY A 383 -11.80 13.39 28.68
N TRP A 384 -12.19 12.15 28.34
CA TRP A 384 -11.32 10.98 28.47
C TRP A 384 -10.32 10.92 27.32
N VAL A 385 -9.05 11.21 27.62
CA VAL A 385 -7.95 11.13 26.66
C VAL A 385 -7.25 9.77 26.76
N SER A 386 -6.93 9.20 25.60
CA SER A 386 -6.17 7.96 25.42
C SER A 386 -4.71 8.27 25.09
N PRO A 387 -3.78 7.31 25.25
CA PRO A 387 -2.40 7.49 24.82
C PRO A 387 -2.33 7.83 23.33
N GLY A 388 -1.59 8.89 22.99
CA GLY A 388 -1.44 9.42 21.64
C GLY A 388 -2.47 10.48 21.23
N ASP A 389 -3.50 10.75 22.04
CA ASP A 389 -4.49 11.82 21.76
C ASP A 389 -3.91 13.23 21.99
N THR A 390 -2.78 13.35 22.70
CA THR A 390 -2.10 14.61 23.01
C THR A 390 -0.64 14.59 22.60
N VAL A 391 0.00 15.76 22.53
CA VAL A 391 1.45 15.87 22.23
C VAL A 391 2.32 15.31 23.35
N ALA A 392 3.52 14.83 23.00
CA ALA A 392 4.36 14.03 23.89
C ALA A 392 4.69 14.74 25.22
N GLU A 393 4.99 16.03 25.20
CA GLU A 393 5.34 16.81 26.39
C GLU A 393 4.14 16.97 27.34
N PHE A 394 2.94 17.15 26.77
CA PHE A 394 1.68 17.19 27.51
C PHE A 394 1.39 15.84 28.15
N GLU A 395 1.43 14.78 27.36
CA GLU A 395 1.13 13.41 27.80
C GLU A 395 2.08 12.96 28.92
N GLN A 396 3.39 13.19 28.75
CA GLN A 396 4.39 12.82 29.75
C GLN A 396 4.15 13.52 31.10
N THR A 397 3.71 14.78 31.07
CA THR A 397 3.42 15.53 32.29
C THR A 397 2.12 15.05 32.93
N MET A 398 1.07 14.89 32.13
CA MET A 398 -0.23 14.34 32.56
C MET A 398 -0.08 12.97 33.22
N ASN A 399 0.72 12.07 32.63
CA ASN A 399 0.92 10.72 33.15
C ASN A 399 1.66 10.68 34.49
N LYS A 400 2.54 11.66 34.75
CA LYS A 400 3.27 11.80 36.03
C LYS A 400 2.44 12.50 37.11
N LEU A 401 1.41 13.25 36.72
CA LEU A 401 0.61 14.04 37.62
C LEU A 401 -0.32 13.15 38.47
N GLN A 402 -0.44 13.45 39.77
CA GLN A 402 -1.42 12.80 40.62
C GLN A 402 -2.82 13.37 40.34
N ILE A 403 -3.84 12.54 40.54
CA ILE A 403 -5.23 12.94 40.39
C ILE A 403 -5.53 14.15 41.31
N GLY A 404 -6.15 15.17 40.75
CA GLY A 404 -6.52 16.43 41.42
C GLY A 404 -5.43 17.50 41.43
N LEU A 405 -4.16 17.17 41.18
CA LEU A 405 -3.08 18.16 41.16
C LEU A 405 -3.01 18.90 39.84
N VAL A 406 -2.55 20.16 39.89
CA VAL A 406 -2.23 20.98 38.72
C VAL A 406 -0.74 20.87 38.44
N SER A 407 -0.36 20.69 37.17
CA SER A 407 1.04 20.60 36.74
C SER A 407 1.79 21.93 36.91
N GLU A 408 3.11 21.86 36.87
CA GLU A 408 3.91 23.03 36.50
C GLU A 408 3.62 23.45 35.05
N PRO A 409 3.91 24.70 34.65
CA PRO A 409 3.76 25.13 33.26
C PRO A 409 4.53 24.24 32.28
N VAL A 410 3.81 23.63 31.34
CA VAL A 410 4.35 22.72 30.32
C VAL A 410 4.42 23.44 28.98
N GLN A 411 5.59 23.46 28.37
CA GLN A 411 5.75 23.97 27.01
C GLN A 411 5.49 22.87 25.99
N THR A 412 4.69 23.17 24.98
CA THR A 412 4.45 22.33 23.80
C THR A 412 4.60 23.16 22.53
N THR A 413 4.43 22.53 21.37
CA THR A 413 4.34 23.24 20.08
C THR A 413 3.17 24.21 19.98
N PHE A 414 2.16 24.10 20.84
CA PHE A 414 0.98 24.96 20.84
C PHE A 414 1.09 26.14 21.80
N GLY A 415 2.12 26.18 22.65
CA GLY A 415 2.32 27.21 23.67
C GLY A 415 2.54 26.61 25.05
N TRP A 416 2.04 27.28 26.07
CA TRP A 416 2.20 26.89 27.47
C TRP A 416 0.90 26.38 28.07
N HIS A 417 0.98 25.27 28.79
CA HIS A 417 -0.16 24.58 29.37
C HIS A 417 -0.05 24.44 30.89
N LEU A 418 -1.17 24.58 31.59
CA LEU A 418 -1.37 23.99 32.91
C LEU A 418 -2.35 22.83 32.76
N ILE A 419 -2.00 21.69 33.33
CA ILE A 419 -2.73 20.43 33.16
C ILE A 419 -3.25 20.01 34.52
N GLN A 420 -4.50 19.55 34.58
CA GLN A 420 -5.04 18.88 35.76
C GLN A 420 -5.66 17.55 35.35
N VAL A 421 -5.29 16.48 36.05
CA VAL A 421 -5.92 15.16 35.87
C VAL A 421 -7.05 15.03 36.87
N ILE A 422 -8.27 14.84 36.38
CA ILE A 422 -9.49 14.73 37.19
C ILE A 422 -9.71 13.27 37.62
N GLU A 423 -9.56 12.33 36.68
CA GLU A 423 -9.76 10.90 36.92
C GLU A 423 -8.84 10.05 36.04
N ARG A 424 -8.68 8.78 36.40
CA ARG A 424 -8.05 7.76 35.56
C ARG A 424 -8.89 6.49 35.56
N ARG A 425 -8.98 5.85 34.40
CA ARG A 425 -9.64 4.55 34.24
C ARG A 425 -8.89 3.67 33.26
N THR A 426 -9.01 2.37 33.42
CA THR A 426 -8.63 1.40 32.40
C THR A 426 -9.90 0.99 31.65
N LYS A 427 -9.97 1.25 30.34
CA LYS A 427 -11.11 0.89 29.49
C LYS A 427 -10.73 -0.29 28.60
N ASP A 428 -11.58 -1.31 28.57
CA ASP A 428 -11.57 -2.34 27.53
C ASP A 428 -12.10 -1.74 26.22
N VAL A 429 -11.26 -1.67 25.20
CA VAL A 429 -11.60 -1.18 23.86
C VAL A 429 -11.55 -2.29 22.79
N SER A 430 -11.57 -3.55 23.23
CA SER A 430 -11.41 -4.71 22.35
C SER A 430 -12.51 -4.75 21.31
N THR A 431 -13.76 -4.46 21.69
CA THR A 431 -14.89 -4.48 20.76
C THR A 431 -14.79 -3.38 19.71
N GLU A 432 -14.49 -2.13 20.09
CA GLU A 432 -14.32 -1.04 19.12
C GLU A 432 -13.15 -1.32 18.17
N GLN A 433 -12.03 -1.83 18.69
CA GLN A 433 -10.88 -2.18 17.88
C GLN A 433 -11.17 -3.37 16.94
N GLN A 434 -11.83 -4.42 17.43
CA GLN A 434 -12.32 -5.54 16.61
C GLN A 434 -13.25 -5.05 15.49
N ARG A 435 -14.21 -4.14 15.78
CA ARG A 435 -15.10 -3.56 14.77
C ARG A 435 -14.34 -2.77 13.71
N ARG A 436 -13.32 -1.99 14.11
CA ARG A 436 -12.47 -1.25 13.16
C ARG A 436 -11.66 -2.18 12.26
N GLU A 437 -11.04 -3.21 12.83
CA GLU A 437 -10.27 -4.20 12.06
C GLU A 437 -11.18 -5.03 11.15
N ALA A 438 -12.37 -5.42 11.63
CA ALA A 438 -13.40 -6.06 10.82
C ALA A 438 -13.80 -5.18 9.63
N SER A 439 -14.09 -3.90 9.88
CA SER A 439 -14.41 -2.93 8.82
C SER A 439 -13.29 -2.79 7.79
N LYS A 440 -12.03 -2.75 8.25
CA LYS A 440 -10.86 -2.69 7.37
C LYS A 440 -10.70 -3.97 6.54
N ALA A 441 -10.86 -5.14 7.15
CA ALA A 441 -10.78 -6.42 6.47
C ALA A 441 -11.89 -6.59 5.41
N ILE A 442 -13.13 -6.22 5.75
CA ILE A 442 -14.27 -6.19 4.82
C ILE A 442 -13.97 -5.25 3.66
N ARG A 443 -13.45 -4.04 3.95
CA ARG A 443 -13.08 -3.06 2.92
C ARG A 443 -12.06 -3.64 1.95
N ALA A 444 -11.00 -4.25 2.47
CA ALA A 444 -9.93 -4.82 1.65
C ALA A 444 -10.48 -5.91 0.72
N ARG A 445 -11.23 -6.88 1.27
CA ARG A 445 -11.89 -7.95 0.48
C ARG A 445 -12.79 -7.40 -0.62
N LYS A 446 -13.67 -6.44 -0.29
CA LYS A 446 -14.58 -5.82 -1.28
C LYS A 446 -13.80 -5.03 -2.33
N SER A 447 -12.70 -4.38 -1.96
CA SER A 447 -11.87 -3.60 -2.88
C SER A 447 -11.18 -4.46 -3.90
N ASP A 448 -10.61 -5.60 -3.50
CA ASP A 448 -9.91 -6.49 -4.42
C ASP A 448 -10.88 -7.14 -5.40
N ALA A 449 -12.04 -7.61 -4.92
CA ALA A 449 -13.09 -8.16 -5.78
C ALA A 449 -13.61 -7.12 -6.78
N ALA A 450 -13.99 -5.93 -6.31
CA ALA A 450 -14.51 -4.86 -7.16
C ALA A 450 -13.46 -4.34 -8.15
N PHE A 451 -12.17 -4.34 -7.78
CA PHE A 451 -11.10 -3.95 -8.69
C PHE A 451 -10.92 -4.93 -9.84
N GLN A 452 -10.96 -6.24 -9.57
CA GLN A 452 -10.86 -7.25 -10.63
C GLN A 452 -12.06 -7.19 -11.58
N GLU A 453 -13.27 -7.02 -11.03
CA GLU A 453 -14.49 -6.81 -11.82
C GLU A 453 -14.40 -5.55 -12.68
N TRP A 454 -13.93 -4.44 -12.10
CA TRP A 454 -13.76 -3.18 -12.83
C TRP A 454 -12.74 -3.29 -13.97
N LEU A 455 -11.59 -3.94 -13.75
CA LEU A 455 -10.61 -4.19 -14.81
C LEU A 455 -11.21 -5.03 -15.94
N GLN A 456 -12.03 -6.03 -15.61
CA GLN A 456 -12.73 -6.85 -16.59
C GLN A 456 -13.70 -6.00 -17.43
N GLN A 457 -14.53 -5.20 -16.77
CA GLN A 457 -15.47 -4.29 -17.44
C GLN A 457 -14.75 -3.24 -18.32
N LEU A 458 -13.56 -2.79 -17.92
CA LEU A 458 -12.74 -1.91 -18.77
C LEU A 458 -12.25 -2.63 -20.01
N ARG A 459 -11.73 -3.85 -19.85
CA ARG A 459 -11.21 -4.64 -20.96
C ARG A 459 -12.28 -4.96 -22.01
N ASP A 460 -13.48 -5.30 -21.56
CA ASP A 460 -14.60 -5.70 -22.42
C ASP A 460 -15.21 -4.52 -23.18
N ARG A 461 -15.10 -3.31 -22.65
CA ARG A 461 -15.58 -2.08 -23.31
C ARG A 461 -14.56 -1.47 -24.27
N ALA A 462 -13.28 -1.76 -24.09
CA ALA A 462 -12.22 -1.21 -24.93
C ALA A 462 -12.23 -1.84 -26.32
N TYR A 463 -12.10 -1.00 -27.35
CA TYR A 463 -11.80 -1.46 -28.70
C TYR A 463 -10.32 -1.83 -28.77
N VAL A 464 -10.04 -3.10 -29.08
CA VAL A 464 -8.69 -3.63 -29.23
C VAL A 464 -8.58 -4.37 -30.55
N GLU A 465 -7.69 -3.91 -31.41
CA GLU A 465 -7.34 -4.55 -32.68
C GLU A 465 -5.90 -5.04 -32.59
N TYR A 466 -5.70 -6.36 -32.65
CA TYR A 466 -4.38 -6.96 -32.71
C TYR A 466 -3.90 -6.97 -34.16
N ARG A 467 -2.62 -6.67 -34.38
CA ARG A 467 -1.98 -6.64 -35.70
C ARG A 467 -0.85 -7.67 -35.70
N SER A 468 -0.95 -8.67 -36.57
CA SER A 468 0.12 -9.65 -36.80
C SER A 468 1.15 -9.11 -37.80
N GLU A 469 2.38 -9.61 -37.76
CA GLU A 469 3.46 -9.25 -38.69
C GLU A 469 3.15 -9.52 -40.18
N GLU A 470 2.01 -10.16 -40.50
CA GLU A 470 1.60 -10.54 -41.86
C GLU A 470 0.57 -9.59 -42.53
N ASP A 471 0.03 -8.59 -41.81
CA ASP A 471 -0.94 -7.60 -42.32
C ASP A 471 -0.37 -6.16 -42.33
#